data_AF-A0A7S2QLG5-F1
#
_entry.id   AF-A0A7S2QLG5-F1
#
_cell.length_a   1.000
_cell.length_b   1.000
_cell.length_c   1.000
_cell.angle_alpha   90.00
_cell.angle_beta   90.00
_cell.angle_gamma   90.00
#
_symmetry.space_group_name_H-M   'P 1'
#
loop_
_entity.id
_entity.type
_entity.pdbx_description
1 polymer ?
#
loop_
_entity_poly.entity_id
_entity_poly.type
_entity_poly.pdbx_seq_one_letter_code
_entity_poly.pdbx_strand_id
1 'polypeptide(L)'
;SVLGCRAPLPHWGESLRSNAPEATKEVREAMLPVWRSLPKNQYERLDWKSLRYMAHRYFMQRFAVLVRGLEPMRQVNSSHAGEAEILAEKVPDLAKQLLDAPRIAKGFSLEDAVAMVAALERLVFDSDSEMLEAVYRDRGHRTRDLVARGELQALLKDFVVHWIFGENDAEGVRSLLDDEAELEHTIPHWRLIAQMVEGSVLAAEFAKQRRPRPGDGRSAVAGLHSFEDALHITNGFGRGFASFWETTCQEIKASLVAMDSTRTGRVRLADFYGANMGGEWRFAESEAYLRELGALDESSPWRGKQVIIPNYLQAASNCIVTRPHYLVCCVNECEEILSDIEAEVGERMAQPGAL
;
A
#
# COMPACT_ATOMS: atom_id res chain seq x y z
N SER A 1 -12.36 23.02 41.45
CA SER A 1 -12.22 23.55 40.08
C SER A 1 -10.78 23.28 39.67
N VAL A 2 -10.46 22.27 38.87
CA VAL A 2 -10.94 21.97 37.51
C VAL A 2 -11.05 20.45 37.35
N LEU A 3 -12.23 19.97 36.93
CA LEU A 3 -12.52 18.58 36.62
C LEU A 3 -12.00 18.26 35.21
N GLY A 4 -10.99 17.39 35.11
CA GLY A 4 -10.53 16.84 33.85
C GLY A 4 -11.30 15.57 33.49
N CYS A 5 -12.25 15.69 32.57
CA CYS A 5 -12.87 14.54 31.90
C CYS A 5 -11.89 13.99 30.86
N ARG A 6 -11.19 12.89 31.16
CA ARG A 6 -10.63 12.00 30.13
C ARG A 6 -11.73 11.04 29.72
N ALA A 7 -12.17 11.11 28.46
CA ALA A 7 -13.03 10.10 27.87
C ALA A 7 -12.28 8.75 27.77
N PRO A 8 -12.91 7.60 28.04
CA PRO A 8 -12.30 6.31 27.76
C PRO A 8 -12.21 6.08 26.25
N LEU A 9 -11.07 5.59 25.79
CA LEU A 9 -10.89 5.07 24.42
C LEU A 9 -11.91 3.93 24.17
N PRO A 10 -12.54 3.83 22.98
CA PRO A 10 -13.53 2.80 22.73
C PRO A 10 -12.89 1.41 22.74
N HIS A 11 -13.57 0.47 23.40
CA HIS A 11 -13.20 -0.94 23.46
C HIS A 11 -13.48 -1.62 22.11
N TRP A 12 -12.57 -1.51 21.15
CA TRP A 12 -12.63 -2.19 19.84
C TRP A 12 -12.31 -3.71 19.91
N GLY A 13 -12.04 -4.26 21.10
CA GLY A 13 -11.38 -5.56 21.28
C GLY A 13 -12.21 -6.84 21.06
N GLU A 14 -13.54 -6.76 20.85
CA GLU A 14 -14.40 -7.95 20.78
C GLU A 14 -14.71 -8.43 19.35
N SER A 15 -14.89 -7.52 18.38
CA SER A 15 -15.02 -7.91 16.96
C SER A 15 -13.66 -8.30 16.35
N LEU A 16 -12.56 -7.73 16.86
CA LEU A 16 -11.19 -7.98 16.37
C LEU A 16 -10.65 -9.39 16.63
N ARG A 17 -11.29 -10.17 17.53
CA ARG A 17 -10.87 -11.54 17.90
C ARG A 17 -11.51 -12.65 17.06
N SER A 18 -12.65 -12.41 16.41
CA SER A 18 -13.38 -13.49 15.73
C SER A 18 -12.69 -13.96 14.45
N ASN A 19 -11.96 -13.08 13.75
CA ASN A 19 -11.36 -13.37 12.44
C ASN A 19 -9.82 -13.46 12.45
N ALA A 20 -9.18 -13.20 13.59
CA ALA A 20 -7.72 -13.23 13.74
C ALA A 20 -7.06 -14.59 13.37
N PRO A 21 -7.68 -15.76 13.63
CA PRO A 21 -7.13 -17.06 13.22
C PRO A 21 -7.19 -17.31 11.71
N GLU A 22 -8.19 -16.76 11.02
CA GLU A 22 -8.39 -16.96 9.58
C GLU A 22 -7.46 -16.06 8.77
N ALA A 23 -7.33 -14.77 9.15
CA ALA A 23 -6.39 -13.84 8.54
C ALA A 23 -4.92 -14.30 8.66
N THR A 24 -4.53 -14.85 9.83
CA THR A 24 -3.17 -15.37 10.02
C THR A 24 -2.89 -16.63 9.20
N LYS A 25 -3.93 -17.42 8.88
CA LYS A 25 -3.81 -18.57 7.98
C LYS A 25 -3.55 -18.12 6.54
N GLU A 26 -4.33 -17.17 6.02
CA GLU A 26 -4.14 -16.65 4.65
C GLU A 26 -2.76 -16.00 4.47
N VAL A 27 -2.33 -15.20 5.46
CA VAL A 27 -0.99 -14.60 5.47
C VAL A 27 0.08 -15.68 5.41
N ARG A 28 -0.03 -16.72 6.25
CA ARG A 28 0.92 -17.85 6.25
C ARG A 28 0.98 -18.53 4.89
N GLU A 29 -0.17 -18.86 4.30
CA GLU A 29 -0.23 -19.59 3.04
C GLU A 29 0.44 -18.80 1.90
N ALA A 30 0.16 -17.50 1.81
CA ALA A 30 0.78 -16.61 0.83
C ALA A 30 2.30 -16.42 1.07
N MET A 31 2.73 -16.44 2.33
CA MET A 31 4.14 -16.28 2.70
C MET A 31 4.98 -17.55 2.49
N LEU A 32 4.35 -18.73 2.43
CA LEU A 32 5.05 -20.00 2.47
C LEU A 32 6.02 -20.26 1.30
N PRO A 33 5.71 -19.91 0.04
CA PRO A 33 6.65 -20.10 -1.08
C PRO A 33 7.94 -19.29 -0.90
N VAL A 34 7.83 -17.99 -0.62
CA VAL A 34 8.98 -17.10 -0.35
C VAL A 34 9.76 -17.57 0.88
N TRP A 35 9.07 -18.03 1.93
CA TRP A 35 9.74 -18.58 3.10
C TRP A 35 10.66 -19.74 2.74
N ARG A 36 10.21 -20.64 1.86
CA ARG A 36 10.98 -21.83 1.46
C ARG A 36 12.20 -21.49 0.60
N SER A 37 12.09 -20.50 -0.27
CA SER A 37 13.19 -20.05 -1.15
C SER A 37 14.27 -19.27 -0.41
N LEU A 38 13.94 -18.58 0.70
CA LEU A 38 14.90 -17.72 1.39
C LEU A 38 15.99 -18.47 2.18
N PRO A 39 17.21 -17.92 2.27
CA PRO A 39 18.29 -18.50 3.06
C PRO A 39 17.99 -18.39 4.56
N LYS A 40 18.01 -19.54 5.25
CA LYS A 40 17.93 -19.61 6.71
C LYS A 40 19.31 -19.74 7.34
N ASN A 41 19.44 -19.24 8.56
CA ASN A 41 20.61 -19.44 9.42
C ASN A 41 20.63 -20.87 10.00
N GLN A 42 21.63 -21.17 10.85
CA GLN A 42 21.80 -22.46 11.51
C GLN A 42 20.63 -22.91 12.42
N TYR A 43 19.69 -22.02 12.72
CA TYR A 43 18.49 -22.29 13.52
C TYR A 43 17.24 -22.45 12.64
N GLU A 44 17.39 -22.58 11.31
CA GLU A 44 16.28 -22.59 10.34
C GLU A 44 15.39 -21.32 10.45
N ARG A 45 16.04 -20.17 10.68
CA ARG A 45 15.40 -18.85 10.84
C ARG A 45 15.96 -17.83 9.87
N LEU A 46 15.14 -16.85 9.50
CA LEU A 46 15.55 -15.73 8.65
C LEU A 46 16.29 -14.66 9.46
N ASP A 47 17.26 -14.00 8.84
CA ASP A 47 17.78 -12.74 9.36
C ASP A 47 16.77 -11.59 9.12
N TRP A 48 17.05 -10.43 9.72
CA TRP A 48 16.16 -9.27 9.59
C TRP A 48 16.00 -8.80 8.14
N LYS A 49 17.09 -8.81 7.36
CA LYS A 49 17.06 -8.39 5.95
C LYS A 49 16.14 -9.28 5.11
N SER A 50 16.20 -10.59 5.31
CA SER A 50 15.38 -11.57 4.61
C SER A 50 13.92 -11.50 5.06
N LEU A 51 13.66 -11.30 6.36
CA LEU A 51 12.32 -11.05 6.87
C LEU A 51 11.70 -9.78 6.26
N ARG A 52 12.46 -8.69 6.20
CA ARG A 52 12.04 -7.42 5.61
C ARG A 52 11.71 -7.57 4.13
N TYR A 53 12.58 -8.24 3.38
CA TYR A 53 12.34 -8.57 1.97
C TYR A 53 11.06 -9.39 1.78
N MET A 54 10.89 -10.44 2.58
CA MET A 54 9.71 -11.31 2.54
C MET A 54 8.42 -10.53 2.81
N ALA A 55 8.42 -9.65 3.81
CA ALA A 55 7.27 -8.81 4.13
C ALA A 55 6.99 -7.79 3.03
N HIS A 56 8.03 -7.14 2.49
CA HIS A 56 7.89 -6.25 1.34
C HIS A 56 7.24 -6.95 0.14
N ARG A 57 7.73 -8.14 -0.20
CA ARG A 57 7.17 -8.96 -1.29
C ARG A 57 5.70 -9.29 -1.06
N TYR A 58 5.32 -9.67 0.16
CA TYR A 58 3.92 -9.92 0.50
C TYR A 58 3.01 -8.72 0.20
N PHE A 59 3.39 -7.51 0.65
CA PHE A 59 2.58 -6.31 0.45
C PHE A 59 2.57 -5.84 -1.01
N MET A 60 3.70 -5.93 -1.71
CA MET A 60 3.78 -5.57 -3.12
C MET A 60 2.98 -6.52 -4.00
N GLN A 61 3.11 -7.83 -3.78
CA GLN A 61 2.41 -8.84 -4.57
C GLN A 61 0.89 -8.78 -4.37
N ARG A 62 0.44 -8.65 -3.11
CA ARG A 62 -0.98 -8.80 -2.79
C ARG A 62 -1.77 -7.50 -2.89
N PHE A 63 -1.11 -6.37 -2.69
CA PHE A 63 -1.78 -5.07 -2.58
C PHE A 63 -1.09 -3.95 -3.39
N ALA A 64 0.10 -4.20 -3.96
CA ALA A 64 0.98 -3.17 -4.52
C ALA A 64 1.18 -1.99 -3.55
N VAL A 65 1.36 -2.33 -2.28
CA VAL A 65 1.61 -1.39 -1.19
C VAL A 65 3.06 -1.49 -0.76
N LEU A 66 3.73 -0.34 -0.74
CA LEU A 66 5.04 -0.21 -0.13
C LEU A 66 4.86 0.27 1.31
N VAL A 67 5.13 -0.61 2.27
CA VAL A 67 5.16 -0.25 3.70
C VAL A 67 6.47 0.46 3.99
N ARG A 68 6.39 1.69 4.48
CA ARG A 68 7.58 2.50 4.75
C ARG A 68 8.43 1.81 5.83
N GLY A 69 9.74 1.79 5.64
CA GLY A 69 10.69 1.07 6.49
C GLY A 69 10.97 -0.37 6.04
N LEU A 70 10.13 -0.96 5.18
CA LEU A 70 10.36 -2.29 4.61
C LEU A 70 11.04 -2.25 3.23
N GLU A 71 11.45 -1.09 2.73
CA GLU A 71 11.93 -0.93 1.35
C GLU A 71 13.27 -1.66 1.12
N PRO A 72 13.36 -2.63 0.20
CA PRO A 72 14.57 -3.46 0.02
C PRO A 72 15.81 -2.63 -0.31
N MET A 73 15.62 -1.57 -1.11
CA MET A 73 16.69 -0.72 -1.66
C MET A 73 17.15 0.38 -0.72
N ARG A 74 16.41 0.66 0.37
CA ARG A 74 16.84 1.64 1.36
C ARG A 74 18.13 1.13 2.02
N GLN A 75 19.21 1.87 1.82
CA GLN A 75 20.49 1.66 2.49
C GLN A 75 20.27 1.98 3.97
N VAL A 76 19.90 0.97 4.77
CA VAL A 76 19.80 1.18 6.20
C VAL A 76 21.23 1.18 6.74
N ASN A 77 21.64 2.33 7.30
CA ASN A 77 22.89 2.41 8.05
C ASN A 77 22.90 1.26 9.07
N SER A 78 24.04 0.61 9.23
CA SER A 78 24.27 -0.61 10.03
C SER A 78 23.84 -0.57 11.51
N SER A 79 23.26 0.54 11.97
CA SER A 79 22.57 0.62 13.25
C SER A 79 21.13 0.09 13.14
N HIS A 80 20.86 -1.02 13.82
CA HIS A 80 19.53 -1.65 13.99
C HIS A 80 18.39 -0.72 14.44
N ALA A 81 18.70 0.50 14.89
CA ALA A 81 17.71 1.48 15.36
C ALA A 81 16.91 2.15 14.22
N GLY A 82 17.48 2.31 13.02
CA GLY A 82 16.77 2.89 11.87
C GLY A 82 15.92 1.86 11.10
N GLU A 83 16.14 0.57 11.36
CA GLU A 83 15.53 -0.55 10.63
C GLU A 83 14.05 -0.77 10.95
N ALA A 84 13.54 -0.16 12.02
CA ALA A 84 12.18 -0.39 12.50
C ALA A 84 11.54 0.83 13.14
N GLU A 85 12.01 2.03 12.81
CA GLU A 85 11.51 3.29 13.37
C GLU A 85 9.99 3.44 13.20
N ILE A 86 9.45 3.05 12.04
CA ILE A 86 8.02 3.09 11.74
C ILE A 86 7.23 2.02 12.50
N LEU A 87 7.80 0.80 12.61
CA LEU A 87 7.23 -0.25 13.45
C LEU A 87 7.21 0.18 14.93
N ALA A 88 8.27 0.82 15.40
CA ALA A 88 8.40 1.30 16.77
C ALA A 88 7.48 2.49 17.08
N GLU A 89 7.23 3.37 16.10
CA GLU A 89 6.33 4.52 16.27
C GLU A 89 4.86 4.08 16.34
N LYS A 90 4.44 3.15 15.48
CA LYS A 90 3.00 2.82 15.31
C LYS A 90 2.57 1.52 15.95
N VAL A 91 3.47 0.54 16.05
CA VAL A 91 3.19 -0.75 16.69
C VAL A 91 4.26 -1.05 17.74
N PRO A 92 4.45 -0.17 18.74
CA PRO A 92 5.58 -0.22 19.68
C PRO A 92 5.69 -1.56 20.41
N ASP A 93 4.57 -2.21 20.73
CA ASP A 93 4.59 -3.50 21.42
C ASP A 93 5.03 -4.65 20.50
N LEU A 94 4.61 -4.63 19.23
CA LEU A 94 5.09 -5.58 18.23
C LEU A 94 6.57 -5.35 17.92
N ALA A 95 6.97 -4.08 17.77
CA ALA A 95 8.36 -3.69 17.56
C ALA A 95 9.24 -4.17 18.72
N LYS A 96 8.85 -3.94 19.98
CA LYS A 96 9.57 -4.46 21.15
C LYS A 96 9.69 -5.98 21.13
N GLN A 97 8.64 -6.69 20.73
CA GLN A 97 8.65 -8.14 20.68
C GLN A 97 9.55 -8.67 19.56
N LEU A 98 9.51 -8.08 18.38
CA LEU A 98 10.28 -8.54 17.21
C LEU A 98 11.75 -8.10 17.26
N LEU A 99 12.01 -6.90 17.78
CA LEU A 99 13.32 -6.26 17.74
C LEU A 99 14.11 -6.45 19.04
N ASP A 100 13.67 -7.35 19.91
CA ASP A 100 14.44 -7.72 21.10
C ASP A 100 15.80 -8.32 20.66
N ALA A 101 16.90 -7.80 21.21
CA ALA A 101 18.26 -8.10 20.74
C ALA A 101 18.60 -9.61 20.73
N PRO A 102 18.20 -10.43 21.74
CA PRO A 102 18.38 -11.87 21.70
C PRO A 102 17.60 -12.57 20.58
N ARG A 103 16.46 -11.99 20.17
CA ARG A 103 15.59 -12.53 19.11
C ARG A 103 16.18 -12.22 17.74
N ILE A 104 16.65 -10.98 17.53
CA ILE A 104 17.40 -10.57 16.33
C ILE A 104 18.62 -11.49 16.13
N ALA A 105 19.40 -11.75 17.20
CA ALA A 105 20.59 -12.59 17.12
C ALA A 105 20.30 -14.04 16.71
N LYS A 106 19.13 -14.59 17.05
CA LYS A 106 18.71 -15.95 16.67
C LYS A 106 17.97 -16.00 15.34
N GLY A 107 17.45 -14.88 14.87
CA GLY A 107 16.62 -14.78 13.67
C GLY A 107 15.14 -15.10 13.91
N PHE A 108 14.36 -14.96 12.85
CA PHE A 108 12.90 -14.98 12.84
C PHE A 108 12.36 -16.27 12.25
N SER A 109 11.35 -16.85 12.90
CA SER A 109 10.59 -17.99 12.38
C SER A 109 9.48 -17.54 11.42
N LEU A 110 8.87 -18.48 10.71
CA LEU A 110 7.69 -18.21 9.89
C LEU A 110 6.56 -17.60 10.72
N GLU A 111 6.38 -18.04 11.96
CA GLU A 111 5.37 -17.49 12.87
C GLU A 111 5.63 -16.03 13.21
N ASP A 112 6.89 -15.67 13.43
CA ASP A 112 7.28 -14.30 13.69
C ASP A 112 6.98 -13.42 12.46
N ALA A 113 7.25 -13.96 11.25
CA ALA A 113 6.97 -13.28 10.00
C ALA A 113 5.48 -13.08 9.74
N VAL A 114 4.68 -14.13 9.93
CA VAL A 114 3.20 -14.09 9.79
C VAL A 114 2.59 -13.13 10.80
N ALA A 115 3.03 -13.16 12.06
CA ALA A 115 2.55 -12.23 13.07
C ALA A 115 2.89 -10.77 12.72
N MET A 116 4.10 -10.51 12.23
CA MET A 116 4.53 -9.18 11.79
C MET A 116 3.66 -8.67 10.64
N VAL A 117 3.50 -9.48 9.59
CA VAL A 117 2.74 -9.10 8.40
C VAL A 117 1.26 -8.92 8.71
N ALA A 118 0.64 -9.84 9.47
CA ALA A 118 -0.76 -9.71 9.85
C ALA A 118 -1.03 -8.46 10.71
N ALA A 119 -0.09 -8.06 11.57
CA ALA A 119 -0.22 -6.84 12.35
C ALA A 119 -0.01 -5.58 11.50
N LEU A 120 0.96 -5.59 10.58
CA LEU A 120 1.17 -4.51 9.62
C LEU A 120 -0.03 -4.33 8.68
N GLU A 121 -0.63 -5.41 8.22
CA GLU A 121 -1.81 -5.38 7.36
C GLU A 121 -2.97 -4.65 8.03
N ARG A 122 -3.19 -4.93 9.33
CA ARG A 122 -4.18 -4.20 10.14
C ARG A 122 -3.80 -2.74 10.30
N LEU A 123 -2.53 -2.43 10.56
CA LEU A 123 -2.10 -1.03 10.65
C LEU A 123 -2.34 -0.27 9.35
N VAL A 124 -2.04 -0.89 8.21
CA VAL A 124 -2.16 -0.26 6.88
C VAL A 124 -3.63 -0.08 6.49
N PHE A 125 -4.50 -1.06 6.75
CA PHE A 125 -5.87 -1.06 6.23
C PHE A 125 -6.98 -0.79 7.25
N ASP A 126 -6.69 -0.81 8.56
CA ASP A 126 -7.68 -0.49 9.61
C ASP A 126 -7.55 0.96 10.12
N SER A 127 -6.69 1.81 9.54
CA SER A 127 -6.26 3.10 10.11
C SER A 127 -6.96 4.37 9.60
N ASP A 128 -7.97 4.29 8.74
CA ASP A 128 -8.54 5.49 8.09
C ASP A 128 -9.88 5.97 8.70
N SER A 129 -10.26 5.50 9.89
CA SER A 129 -11.52 5.92 10.55
C SER A 129 -11.55 7.41 10.88
N GLU A 130 -10.44 7.96 11.37
CA GLU A 130 -10.34 9.38 11.76
C GLU A 130 -10.54 10.31 10.55
N MET A 131 -10.02 9.92 9.38
CA MET A 131 -10.23 10.63 8.12
C MET A 131 -11.69 10.56 7.68
N LEU A 132 -12.31 9.38 7.74
CA LEU A 132 -13.71 9.22 7.39
C LEU A 132 -14.62 10.04 8.32
N GLU A 133 -14.31 10.13 9.61
CA GLU A 133 -15.01 10.99 10.56
C GLU A 133 -14.89 12.48 10.20
N ALA A 134 -13.73 12.93 9.74
CA ALA A 134 -13.51 14.30 9.28
C ALA A 134 -14.37 14.59 8.04
N VAL A 135 -14.37 13.70 7.05
CA VAL A 135 -15.19 13.83 5.83
C VAL A 135 -16.69 13.88 6.14
N TYR A 136 -17.17 13.04 7.06
CA TYR A 136 -18.57 13.12 7.54
C TYR A 136 -18.87 14.50 8.13
N ARG A 137 -17.99 15.01 8.98
CA ARG A 137 -18.16 16.30 9.65
C ARG A 137 -18.17 17.45 8.65
N ASP A 138 -17.29 17.41 7.66
CA ASP A 138 -17.15 18.46 6.63
C ASP A 138 -18.40 18.53 5.74
N ARG A 139 -19.03 17.38 5.47
CA ARG A 139 -20.34 17.32 4.79
C ARG A 139 -21.55 17.54 5.72
N GLY A 140 -21.33 17.87 7.00
CA GLY A 140 -22.40 18.15 7.96
C GLY A 140 -23.13 16.92 8.51
N HIS A 141 -22.55 15.73 8.37
CA HIS A 141 -23.07 14.48 8.93
C HIS A 141 -22.36 14.10 10.23
N ARG A 142 -23.08 13.37 11.10
CA ARG A 142 -22.51 12.71 12.27
C ARG A 142 -22.35 11.23 11.97
N THR A 143 -21.40 10.56 12.62
CA THR A 143 -21.15 9.11 12.47
C THR A 143 -22.35 8.22 12.84
N ARG A 144 -23.29 8.74 13.63
CA ARG A 144 -24.55 8.06 13.98
C ARG A 144 -25.67 8.21 12.95
N ASP A 145 -25.50 9.13 12.00
CA ASP A 145 -26.53 9.40 11.01
C ASP A 145 -26.54 8.27 9.96
N LEU A 146 -27.72 7.95 9.47
CA LEU A 146 -27.88 7.05 8.33
C LEU A 146 -27.95 7.88 7.06
N VAL A 147 -27.13 7.55 6.07
CA VAL A 147 -27.03 8.29 4.80
C VAL A 147 -27.62 7.48 3.65
N ALA A 148 -28.23 8.17 2.68
CA ALA A 148 -28.70 7.55 1.45
C ALA A 148 -27.51 7.22 0.53
N ARG A 149 -27.73 6.33 -0.45
CA ARG A 149 -26.69 5.90 -1.41
C ARG A 149 -25.91 7.05 -2.04
N GLY A 150 -26.60 8.08 -2.54
CA GLY A 150 -25.96 9.22 -3.21
C GLY A 150 -25.02 10.01 -2.28
N GLU A 151 -25.45 10.23 -1.04
CA GLU A 151 -24.62 10.90 -0.02
C GLU A 151 -23.44 10.02 0.40
N LEU A 152 -23.64 8.70 0.53
CA LEU A 152 -22.53 7.78 0.79
C LEU A 152 -21.50 7.82 -0.35
N GLN A 153 -21.94 7.82 -1.60
CA GLN A 153 -21.05 7.94 -2.75
C GLN A 153 -20.27 9.25 -2.73
N ALA A 154 -20.90 10.37 -2.39
CA ALA A 154 -20.22 11.66 -2.25
C ALA A 154 -19.20 11.64 -1.12
N LEU A 155 -19.57 11.17 0.08
CA LEU A 155 -18.68 10.99 1.23
C LEU A 155 -17.45 10.13 0.87
N LEU A 156 -17.65 9.03 0.15
CA LEU A 156 -16.56 8.13 -0.22
C LEU A 156 -15.67 8.70 -1.32
N LYS A 157 -16.21 9.52 -2.24
CA LYS A 157 -15.40 10.26 -3.22
C LYS A 157 -14.51 11.27 -2.51
N ASP A 158 -15.06 12.08 -1.61
CA ASP A 158 -14.29 13.03 -0.80
C ASP A 158 -13.21 12.31 0.02
N PHE A 159 -13.57 11.18 0.64
CA PHE A 159 -12.62 10.33 1.36
C PHE A 159 -11.45 9.90 0.47
N VAL A 160 -11.69 9.44 -0.76
CA VAL A 160 -10.61 9.00 -1.66
C VAL A 160 -9.66 10.16 -2.00
N VAL A 161 -10.17 11.38 -2.18
CA VAL A 161 -9.33 12.56 -2.42
C VAL A 161 -8.46 12.87 -1.20
N HIS A 162 -9.05 12.92 0.00
CA HIS A 162 -8.30 13.08 1.26
C HIS A 162 -7.28 11.95 1.48
N TRP A 163 -7.61 10.74 1.06
CA TRP A 163 -6.76 9.58 1.19
C TRP A 163 -5.53 9.67 0.28
N ILE A 164 -5.71 10.06 -0.98
CA ILE A 164 -4.64 10.25 -1.98
C ILE A 164 -3.65 11.34 -1.55
N PHE A 165 -4.14 12.54 -1.19
CA PHE A 165 -3.28 13.70 -0.93
C PHE A 165 -2.76 13.81 0.51
N GLY A 166 -3.39 13.14 1.48
CA GLY A 166 -2.99 13.28 2.88
C GLY A 166 -3.63 14.46 3.59
N GLU A 167 -3.35 14.56 4.89
CA GLU A 167 -3.91 15.59 5.77
C GLU A 167 -3.11 16.90 5.77
N ASN A 168 -1.91 16.89 5.21
CA ASN A 168 -1.00 18.03 5.24
C ASN A 168 -1.42 19.18 4.32
N ASP A 169 -2.33 18.94 3.39
CA ASP A 169 -2.88 19.95 2.46
C ASP A 169 -4.41 19.96 2.48
N ALA A 170 -4.98 20.11 3.67
CA ALA A 170 -6.44 20.14 3.84
C ALA A 170 -7.12 21.31 3.09
N GLU A 171 -6.39 22.39 2.78
CA GLU A 171 -6.93 23.53 2.01
C GLU A 171 -6.92 23.25 0.50
N GLY A 172 -5.81 22.72 -0.04
CA GLY A 172 -5.75 22.28 -1.43
C GLY A 172 -6.76 21.19 -1.74
N VAL A 173 -6.93 20.20 -0.85
CA VAL A 173 -7.96 19.17 -1.01
C VAL A 173 -9.37 19.76 -1.04
N ARG A 174 -9.68 20.74 -0.19
CA ARG A 174 -11.00 21.40 -0.20
C ARG A 174 -11.25 22.17 -1.49
N SER A 175 -10.25 22.93 -1.96
CA SER A 175 -10.33 23.63 -3.26
C SER A 175 -10.58 22.65 -4.40
N LEU A 176 -9.87 21.52 -4.39
CA LEU A 176 -10.00 20.50 -5.42
C LEU A 176 -11.38 19.85 -5.43
N LEU A 177 -11.97 19.59 -4.25
CA LEU A 177 -13.31 19.01 -4.13
C LEU A 177 -14.44 19.94 -4.60
N ASP A 178 -14.20 21.26 -4.66
CA ASP A 178 -15.18 22.24 -5.14
C ASP A 178 -15.24 22.31 -6.68
N ASP A 179 -14.24 21.77 -7.41
CA ASP A 179 -14.17 21.78 -8.88
C ASP A 179 -13.86 20.39 -9.47
N GLU A 180 -14.89 19.74 -10.04
CA GLU A 180 -14.76 18.43 -10.68
C GLU A 180 -13.84 18.43 -11.91
N ALA A 181 -13.70 19.57 -12.61
CA ALA A 181 -12.77 19.68 -13.73
C ALA A 181 -11.32 19.75 -13.25
N GLU A 182 -11.08 20.40 -12.10
CA GLU A 182 -9.76 20.43 -11.47
C GLU A 182 -9.38 19.04 -10.93
N LEU A 183 -10.33 18.28 -10.38
CA LEU A 183 -10.13 16.87 -9.99
C LEU A 183 -9.66 16.02 -11.17
N GLU A 184 -10.33 16.11 -12.32
CA GLU A 184 -9.96 15.34 -13.51
C GLU A 184 -8.58 15.74 -14.07
N HIS A 185 -8.19 17.00 -13.90
CA HIS A 185 -6.88 17.48 -14.31
C HIS A 185 -5.77 17.02 -13.36
N THR A 186 -6.05 17.00 -12.05
CA THR A 186 -5.05 16.74 -11.01
C THR A 186 -4.88 15.25 -10.74
N ILE A 187 -5.97 14.48 -10.79
CA ILE A 187 -5.97 13.03 -10.59
C ILE A 187 -6.28 12.36 -11.94
N PRO A 188 -5.27 11.84 -12.64
CA PRO A 188 -5.48 11.08 -13.87
C PRO A 188 -6.56 10.02 -13.72
N HIS A 189 -7.48 9.97 -14.70
CA HIS A 189 -8.58 9.00 -14.75
C HIS A 189 -9.53 9.05 -13.54
N TRP A 190 -9.74 10.24 -12.95
CA TRP A 190 -10.66 10.42 -11.82
C TRP A 190 -12.06 9.83 -12.07
N ARG A 191 -12.60 9.92 -13.29
CA ARG A 191 -13.87 9.24 -13.64
C ARG A 191 -13.87 7.74 -13.32
N LEU A 192 -12.77 7.03 -13.55
CA LEU A 192 -12.67 5.59 -13.24
C LEU A 192 -12.63 5.35 -11.73
N ILE A 193 -11.96 6.22 -10.97
CA ILE A 193 -11.93 6.17 -9.50
C ILE A 193 -13.34 6.45 -8.93
N ALA A 194 -14.05 7.43 -9.47
CA ALA A 194 -15.43 7.72 -9.08
C ALA A 194 -16.37 6.53 -9.36
N GLN A 195 -16.21 5.86 -10.51
CA GLN A 195 -16.96 4.64 -10.83
C GLN A 195 -16.59 3.46 -9.92
N MET A 196 -15.32 3.33 -9.51
CA MET A 196 -14.91 2.36 -8.50
C MET A 196 -15.68 2.58 -7.20
N VAL A 197 -15.73 3.83 -6.70
CA VAL A 197 -16.48 4.16 -5.47
C VAL A 197 -17.96 3.78 -5.60
N GLU A 198 -18.58 4.11 -6.74
CA GLU A 198 -19.98 3.75 -7.01
C GLU A 198 -20.19 2.24 -7.02
N GLY A 199 -19.29 1.49 -7.68
CA GLY A 199 -19.30 0.03 -7.72
C GLY A 199 -19.11 -0.60 -6.34
N SER A 200 -18.23 -0.06 -5.51
CA SER A 200 -17.99 -0.55 -4.15
C SER A 200 -19.21 -0.37 -3.24
N VAL A 201 -19.95 0.74 -3.38
CA VAL A 201 -21.22 0.94 -2.66
C VAL A 201 -22.26 -0.11 -3.09
N LEU A 202 -22.40 -0.35 -4.40
CA LEU A 202 -23.32 -1.37 -4.92
C LEU A 202 -22.95 -2.79 -4.46
N ALA A 203 -21.65 -3.11 -4.45
CA ALA A 203 -21.16 -4.39 -3.96
C ALA A 203 -21.46 -4.59 -2.46
N ALA A 204 -21.27 -3.54 -1.65
CA ALA A 204 -21.58 -3.57 -0.22
C ALA A 204 -23.08 -3.74 0.04
N GLU A 205 -23.95 -3.08 -0.73
CA GLU A 205 -25.40 -3.28 -0.65
C GLU A 205 -25.80 -4.72 -0.94
N PHE A 206 -25.25 -5.29 -2.02
CA PHE A 206 -25.53 -6.68 -2.38
C PHE A 206 -25.03 -7.66 -1.31
N ALA A 207 -23.85 -7.42 -0.74
CA ALA A 207 -23.32 -8.21 0.36
C ALA A 207 -24.23 -8.13 1.60
N LYS A 208 -24.66 -6.92 1.98
CA LYS A 208 -25.59 -6.66 3.10
C LYS A 208 -26.94 -7.36 2.90
N GLN A 209 -27.47 -7.38 1.68
CA GLN A 209 -28.71 -8.11 1.37
C GLN A 209 -28.56 -9.63 1.52
N ARG A 210 -27.40 -10.19 1.14
CA ARG A 210 -27.14 -11.64 1.21
C ARG A 210 -26.77 -12.12 2.62
N ARG A 211 -26.10 -11.28 3.40
CA ARG A 211 -25.62 -11.58 4.75
C ARG A 211 -25.83 -10.37 5.67
N PRO A 212 -27.08 -10.07 6.06
CA PRO A 212 -27.36 -8.93 6.93
C PRO A 212 -26.78 -9.15 8.33
N ARG A 213 -26.18 -8.11 8.91
CA ARG A 213 -25.79 -8.09 10.32
C ARG A 213 -27.02 -7.84 11.20
N PRO A 214 -26.98 -8.23 12.49
CA PRO A 214 -28.02 -7.84 13.44
C PRO A 214 -28.19 -6.31 13.45
N GLY A 215 -29.40 -5.82 13.19
CA GLY A 215 -29.71 -4.39 13.09
C GLY A 215 -29.80 -3.83 11.67
N ASP A 216 -29.36 -4.58 10.65
CA ASP A 216 -29.37 -4.12 9.25
C ASP A 216 -30.76 -4.12 8.60
N GLY A 217 -31.75 -4.82 9.17
CA GLY A 217 -33.03 -5.07 8.51
C GLY A 217 -33.74 -3.81 8.03
N ARG A 218 -33.83 -2.78 8.87
CA ARG A 218 -34.51 -1.53 8.50
C ARG A 218 -33.68 -0.66 7.54
N SER A 219 -32.36 -0.62 7.73
CA SER A 219 -31.47 0.21 6.91
C SER A 219 -31.28 -0.38 5.52
N ALA A 220 -31.15 -1.70 5.40
CA ALA A 220 -31.04 -2.41 4.12
C ALA A 220 -32.30 -2.24 3.25
N VAL A 221 -33.50 -2.33 3.84
CA VAL A 221 -34.77 -2.11 3.11
C VAL A 221 -34.94 -0.66 2.68
N ALA A 222 -34.48 0.29 3.50
CA ALA A 222 -34.60 1.71 3.22
C ALA A 222 -33.50 2.25 2.28
N GLY A 223 -32.52 1.44 1.87
CA GLY A 223 -31.36 1.91 1.10
C GLY A 223 -30.50 2.91 1.89
N LEU A 224 -30.40 2.70 3.20
CA LEU A 224 -29.67 3.56 4.13
C LEU A 224 -28.41 2.86 4.64
N HIS A 225 -27.39 3.67 4.84
CA HIS A 225 -26.05 3.21 5.19
C HIS A 225 -25.56 3.84 6.47
N SER A 226 -24.92 3.03 7.32
CA SER A 226 -24.27 3.50 8.54
C SER A 226 -22.84 3.94 8.27
N PHE A 227 -22.23 4.63 9.24
CA PHE A 227 -20.79 4.88 9.22
C PHE A 227 -19.97 3.56 9.19
N GLU A 228 -20.47 2.49 9.81
CA GLU A 228 -19.82 1.17 9.74
C GLU A 228 -19.87 0.56 8.33
N ASP A 229 -20.95 0.81 7.57
CA ASP A 229 -21.01 0.44 6.15
C ASP A 229 -19.94 1.21 5.35
N ALA A 230 -19.80 2.52 5.60
CA ALA A 230 -18.79 3.36 4.95
C ALA A 230 -17.36 2.90 5.29
N LEU A 231 -17.07 2.65 6.56
CA LEU A 231 -15.76 2.18 7.02
C LEU A 231 -15.39 0.82 6.41
N HIS A 232 -16.36 -0.09 6.28
CA HIS A 232 -16.14 -1.37 5.62
C HIS A 232 -15.73 -1.18 4.15
N ILE A 233 -16.36 -0.24 3.45
CA ILE A 233 -16.03 0.08 2.05
C ILE A 233 -14.64 0.72 1.94
N THR A 234 -14.31 1.70 2.79
CA THR A 234 -13.01 2.38 2.74
C THR A 234 -11.85 1.43 3.02
N ASN A 235 -12.00 0.49 3.95
CA ASN A 235 -10.98 -0.53 4.23
C ASN A 235 -10.72 -1.44 3.01
N GLY A 236 -11.69 -1.57 2.10
CA GLY A 236 -11.53 -2.27 0.83
C GLY A 236 -10.70 -1.49 -0.19
N PHE A 237 -10.71 -0.15 -0.15
CA PHE A 237 -9.96 0.67 -1.11
C PHE A 237 -8.46 0.43 -1.01
N GLY A 238 -7.88 0.49 0.20
CA GLY A 238 -6.44 0.27 0.37
C GLY A 238 -5.96 -1.09 -0.16
N ARG A 239 -6.82 -2.11 -0.13
CA ARG A 239 -6.49 -3.47 -0.58
C ARG A 239 -6.58 -3.66 -2.09
N GLY A 240 -7.38 -2.87 -2.78
CA GLY A 240 -7.69 -3.06 -4.20
C GLY A 240 -7.31 -1.90 -5.12
N PHE A 241 -7.02 -0.72 -4.58
CA PHE A 241 -6.88 0.52 -5.35
C PHE A 241 -5.79 0.46 -6.43
N ALA A 242 -4.68 -0.21 -6.15
CA ALA A 242 -3.59 -0.33 -7.11
C ALA A 242 -4.02 -0.94 -8.45
N SER A 243 -4.96 -1.89 -8.44
CA SER A 243 -5.52 -2.47 -9.67
C SER A 243 -6.23 -1.44 -10.56
N PHE A 244 -6.84 -0.42 -9.97
CA PHE A 244 -7.48 0.67 -10.69
C PHE A 244 -6.45 1.66 -11.22
N TRP A 245 -5.38 1.90 -10.44
CA TRP A 245 -4.28 2.77 -10.82
C TRP A 245 -3.35 2.17 -11.88
N GLU A 246 -3.40 0.84 -12.06
CA GLU A 246 -2.48 0.11 -12.93
C GLU A 246 -2.50 0.60 -14.39
N THR A 247 -3.65 1.06 -14.89
CA THR A 247 -3.71 1.62 -16.25
C THR A 247 -2.80 2.84 -16.40
N THR A 248 -2.78 3.73 -15.41
CA THR A 248 -1.87 4.90 -15.37
C THR A 248 -0.41 4.44 -15.32
N CYS A 249 -0.11 3.41 -14.53
CA CYS A 249 1.23 2.84 -14.44
C CYS A 249 1.71 2.26 -15.78
N GLN A 250 0.82 1.61 -16.53
CA GLN A 250 1.14 1.09 -17.86
C GLN A 250 1.37 2.21 -18.88
N GLU A 251 0.72 3.36 -18.77
CA GLU A 251 1.00 4.54 -19.61
C GLU A 251 2.41 5.11 -19.35
N ILE A 252 2.80 5.21 -18.08
CA ILE A 252 4.16 5.63 -17.69
C ILE A 252 5.19 4.64 -18.24
N LYS A 253 4.95 3.35 -18.04
CA LYS A 253 5.81 2.28 -18.55
C LYS A 253 5.92 2.32 -20.07
N ALA A 254 4.82 2.49 -20.80
CA ALA A 254 4.82 2.58 -22.26
C ALA A 254 5.68 3.74 -22.75
N SER A 255 5.60 4.89 -22.08
CA SER A 255 6.42 6.07 -22.39
C SER A 255 7.90 5.83 -22.17
N LEU A 256 8.28 5.18 -21.05
CA LEU A 256 9.67 4.79 -20.77
C LEU A 256 10.20 3.76 -21.77
N VAL A 257 9.41 2.74 -22.11
CA VAL A 257 9.79 1.70 -23.08
C VAL A 257 9.95 2.27 -24.48
N ALA A 258 9.14 3.25 -24.88
CA ALA A 258 9.27 3.93 -26.16
C ALA A 258 10.63 4.67 -26.31
N MET A 259 11.23 5.11 -25.19
CA MET A 259 12.55 5.73 -25.18
C MET A 259 13.71 4.72 -25.12
N ASP A 260 13.46 3.46 -24.80
CA ASP A 260 14.47 2.40 -24.80
C ASP A 260 14.73 1.87 -26.22
N SER A 261 15.40 2.70 -27.02
CA SER A 261 15.82 2.37 -28.38
C SER A 261 16.65 1.08 -28.51
N THR A 262 17.28 0.64 -27.42
CA THR A 262 18.17 -0.54 -27.38
C THR A 262 17.51 -1.80 -26.82
N ARG A 263 16.28 -1.70 -26.30
CA ARG A 263 15.54 -2.79 -25.64
C ARG A 263 16.33 -3.45 -24.52
N THR A 264 16.98 -2.65 -23.68
CA THR A 264 17.79 -3.12 -22.54
C THR A 264 17.09 -2.95 -21.19
N GLY A 265 15.85 -2.46 -21.18
CA GLY A 265 15.13 -2.03 -19.98
C GLY A 265 15.68 -0.74 -19.38
N ARG A 266 16.37 0.08 -20.19
CA ARG A 266 17.04 1.31 -19.72
C ARG A 266 16.82 2.48 -20.69
N VAL A 267 16.66 3.67 -20.14
CA VAL A 267 16.56 4.93 -20.90
C VAL A 267 17.81 5.76 -20.66
N ARG A 268 18.41 6.38 -21.68
CA ARG A 268 19.53 7.31 -21.45
C ARG A 268 19.02 8.50 -20.63
N LEU A 269 19.78 8.95 -19.64
CA LEU A 269 19.34 10.03 -18.76
C LEU A 269 18.98 11.32 -19.53
N ALA A 270 19.69 11.61 -20.62
CA ALA A 270 19.39 12.74 -21.48
C ALA A 270 18.02 12.61 -22.19
N ASP A 271 17.64 11.41 -22.63
CA ASP A 271 16.34 11.16 -23.26
C ASP A 271 15.22 11.21 -22.20
N PHE A 272 15.48 10.66 -21.00
CA PHE A 272 14.57 10.71 -19.85
C PHE A 272 14.18 12.14 -19.49
N TYR A 273 15.16 13.05 -19.31
CA TYR A 273 14.86 14.46 -19.06
C TYR A 273 14.36 15.20 -20.31
N GLY A 274 14.79 14.77 -21.50
CA GLY A 274 14.38 15.34 -22.78
C GLY A 274 12.89 15.11 -23.07
N ALA A 275 12.27 14.08 -22.50
CA ALA A 275 10.84 13.80 -22.62
C ALA A 275 9.95 14.97 -22.18
N ASN A 276 10.41 15.77 -21.20
CA ASN A 276 9.73 17.00 -20.78
C ASN A 276 9.49 17.98 -21.94
N MET A 277 10.40 18.03 -22.92
CA MET A 277 10.23 18.86 -24.13
C MET A 277 9.15 18.34 -25.07
N GLY A 278 8.78 17.06 -24.96
CA GLY A 278 7.67 16.42 -25.68
C GLY A 278 6.33 16.49 -24.94
N GLY A 279 6.26 17.18 -23.79
CA GLY A 279 5.06 17.28 -22.96
C GLY A 279 4.94 16.24 -21.85
N GLU A 280 5.91 15.32 -21.73
CA GLU A 280 5.95 14.34 -20.64
C GLU A 280 6.62 14.96 -19.41
N TRP A 281 5.83 15.66 -18.59
CA TRP A 281 6.30 16.43 -17.44
C TRP A 281 6.64 15.58 -16.20
N ARG A 282 6.32 14.28 -16.21
CA ARG A 282 6.43 13.40 -15.04
C ARG A 282 7.89 13.03 -14.71
N PHE A 283 8.81 13.17 -15.67
CA PHE A 283 10.20 12.71 -15.54
C PHE A 283 11.14 13.84 -15.11
N ALA A 284 11.19 14.12 -13.81
CA ALA A 284 11.87 15.30 -13.27
C ALA A 284 12.79 15.00 -12.06
N GLU A 285 12.91 13.75 -11.65
CA GLU A 285 13.71 13.36 -10.49
C GLU A 285 15.19 13.69 -10.67
N SER A 286 15.81 14.25 -9.61
CA SER A 286 17.24 14.55 -9.63
C SER A 286 18.09 13.30 -9.76
N GLU A 287 19.29 13.41 -10.36
CA GLU A 287 20.23 12.29 -10.41
C GLU A 287 20.58 11.73 -9.03
N ALA A 288 20.69 12.59 -8.02
CA ALA A 288 20.97 12.17 -6.65
C ALA A 288 19.88 11.25 -6.13
N TYR A 289 18.62 11.59 -6.38
CA TYR A 289 17.47 10.80 -5.98
C TYR A 289 17.35 9.50 -6.81
N LEU A 290 17.53 9.55 -8.13
CA LEU A 290 17.55 8.35 -8.98
C LEU A 290 18.64 7.36 -8.55
N ARG A 291 19.80 7.87 -8.08
CA ARG A 291 20.87 7.04 -7.52
C ARG A 291 20.48 6.41 -6.18
N GLU A 292 19.83 7.18 -5.30
CA GLU A 292 19.33 6.68 -4.01
C GLU A 292 18.30 5.55 -4.20
N LEU A 293 17.44 5.67 -5.19
CA LEU A 293 16.47 4.65 -5.58
C LEU A 293 17.12 3.40 -6.21
N GLY A 294 18.41 3.46 -6.54
CA GLY A 294 19.08 2.44 -7.35
C GLY A 294 18.54 2.39 -8.78
N ALA A 295 17.88 3.44 -9.25
CA ALA A 295 17.33 3.55 -10.60
C ALA A 295 18.34 4.13 -11.60
N LEU A 296 19.50 4.63 -11.15
CA LEU A 296 20.53 5.19 -12.03
C LEU A 296 21.69 4.20 -12.24
N ASP A 297 21.87 3.75 -13.49
CA ASP A 297 23.01 2.96 -13.94
C ASP A 297 24.12 3.89 -14.46
N GLU A 298 25.26 3.86 -13.79
CA GLU A 298 26.47 4.61 -14.13
C GLU A 298 27.66 3.68 -14.43
N SER A 299 27.41 2.38 -14.61
CA SER A 299 28.44 1.34 -14.71
C SER A 299 29.28 1.40 -15.99
N SER A 300 28.78 2.06 -17.04
CA SER A 300 29.42 2.11 -18.36
C SER A 300 29.71 3.55 -18.79
N PRO A 301 30.99 3.96 -18.82
CA PRO A 301 31.38 5.27 -19.36
C PRO A 301 30.98 5.46 -20.83
N TRP A 302 30.94 4.37 -21.60
CA TRP A 302 30.62 4.38 -23.03
C TRP A 302 29.13 4.56 -23.31
N ARG A 303 28.26 4.00 -22.46
CA ARG A 303 26.79 4.14 -22.61
C ARG A 303 26.27 5.42 -21.94
N GLY A 304 27.06 6.02 -21.05
CA GLY A 304 26.65 7.14 -20.22
C GLY A 304 25.66 6.71 -19.13
N LYS A 305 25.09 7.68 -18.43
CA LYS A 305 24.10 7.44 -17.37
C LYS A 305 22.78 6.97 -17.97
N GLN A 306 22.20 5.93 -17.39
CA GLN A 306 20.92 5.40 -17.84
C GLN A 306 19.98 5.17 -16.65
N VAL A 307 18.69 5.43 -16.86
CA VAL A 307 17.63 5.10 -15.90
C VAL A 307 17.19 3.67 -16.13
N ILE A 308 17.22 2.85 -15.08
CA ILE A 308 16.73 1.48 -15.06
C ILE A 308 15.21 1.54 -14.90
N ILE A 309 14.48 1.27 -15.98
CA ILE A 309 13.02 1.39 -16.06
C ILE A 309 12.28 0.69 -14.91
N PRO A 310 12.53 -0.61 -14.62
CA PRO A 310 11.80 -1.28 -13.55
C PRO A 310 12.05 -0.67 -12.17
N ASN A 311 13.29 -0.24 -11.88
CA ASN A 311 13.62 0.38 -10.59
C ASN A 311 12.96 1.76 -10.45
N TYR A 312 12.85 2.51 -11.55
CA TYR A 312 12.14 3.78 -11.57
C TYR A 312 10.63 3.60 -11.37
N LEU A 313 9.98 2.71 -12.12
CA LEU A 313 8.53 2.46 -11.99
C LEU A 313 8.12 2.00 -10.58
N GLN A 314 8.99 1.25 -9.91
CA GLN A 314 8.76 0.76 -8.55
C GLN A 314 9.20 1.75 -7.46
N ALA A 315 9.67 2.94 -7.84
CA ALA A 315 10.10 3.96 -6.90
C ALA A 315 8.91 4.64 -6.20
N ALA A 316 9.17 5.15 -4.99
CA ALA A 316 8.20 5.90 -4.21
C ALA A 316 7.61 7.13 -4.94
N SER A 317 8.34 7.71 -5.89
CA SER A 317 7.86 8.85 -6.70
C SER A 317 6.76 8.46 -7.70
N ASN A 318 6.58 7.17 -7.99
CA ASN A 318 5.51 6.64 -8.83
C ASN A 318 4.34 6.04 -8.04
N CYS A 319 4.26 6.34 -6.73
CA CYS A 319 3.14 5.94 -5.88
C CYS A 319 2.08 7.03 -5.83
N ILE A 320 0.82 6.66 -6.04
CA ILE A 320 -0.32 7.58 -6.11
C ILE A 320 -0.80 8.02 -4.73
N VAL A 321 -0.84 7.10 -3.77
CA VAL A 321 -1.27 7.41 -2.42
C VAL A 321 -0.04 7.49 -1.53
N THR A 322 0.10 8.61 -0.82
CA THR A 322 1.18 8.80 0.16
C THR A 322 0.60 8.94 1.56
N ARG A 323 0.66 7.86 2.34
CA ARG A 323 0.31 7.88 3.77
C ARG A 323 1.57 7.93 4.64
N PRO A 324 1.43 8.30 5.93
CA PRO A 324 2.57 8.31 6.85
C PRO A 324 3.31 6.97 6.97
N HIS A 325 2.61 5.83 6.81
CA HIS A 325 3.17 4.49 7.06
C HIS A 325 3.30 3.63 5.81
N TYR A 326 2.61 4.00 4.72
CA TYR A 326 2.59 3.21 3.50
C TYR A 326 2.35 4.08 2.27
N LEU A 327 2.66 3.51 1.12
CA LEU A 327 2.43 4.08 -0.20
C LEU A 327 1.64 3.07 -1.04
N VAL A 328 0.70 3.53 -1.86
CA VAL A 328 0.07 2.68 -2.89
C VAL A 328 0.75 2.96 -4.22
N CYS A 329 1.36 1.95 -4.81
CA CYS A 329 2.30 2.07 -5.92
C CYS A 329 1.85 1.26 -7.13
N CYS A 330 2.57 1.41 -8.24
CA CYS A 330 2.38 0.58 -9.43
C CYS A 330 2.57 -0.90 -9.12
N VAL A 331 1.80 -1.77 -9.78
CA VAL A 331 1.94 -3.21 -9.61
C VAL A 331 3.33 -3.64 -10.09
N ASN A 332 3.97 -4.53 -9.33
CA ASN A 332 5.24 -5.13 -9.73
C ASN A 332 4.96 -6.46 -10.46
N GLU A 333 4.96 -6.42 -11.79
CA GLU A 333 4.76 -7.60 -12.64
C GLU A 333 5.81 -8.70 -12.40
N CYS A 334 6.98 -8.35 -11.88
CA CYS A 334 8.00 -9.34 -11.54
C CYS A 334 7.61 -10.21 -10.35
N GLU A 335 6.69 -9.77 -9.49
CA GLU A 335 6.26 -10.55 -8.32
C GLU A 335 5.55 -11.85 -8.70
N GLU A 336 4.74 -11.83 -9.76
CA GLU A 336 4.06 -13.02 -10.28
C GLU A 336 5.08 -14.03 -10.80
N ILE A 337 6.02 -13.58 -11.63
CA ILE A 337 7.09 -14.43 -12.18
C ILE A 337 7.96 -15.01 -11.05
N LEU A 338 8.31 -14.20 -10.06
CA LEU A 338 9.10 -14.67 -8.91
C LEU A 338 8.33 -15.71 -8.11
N SER A 339 7.01 -15.53 -7.92
CA SER A 339 6.19 -16.51 -7.23
C SER A 339 6.06 -17.83 -7.98
N ASP A 340 5.96 -17.81 -9.31
CA ASP A 340 5.96 -19.03 -10.12
C ASP A 340 7.29 -19.78 -9.96
N ILE A 341 8.42 -19.07 -10.04
CA ILE A 341 9.75 -19.66 -9.84
C ILE A 341 9.87 -20.27 -8.44
N GLU A 342 9.39 -19.59 -7.41
CA GLU A 342 9.46 -20.10 -6.03
C GLU A 342 8.53 -21.28 -5.79
N ALA A 343 7.37 -21.31 -6.44
CA ALA A 343 6.44 -22.42 -6.37
C ALA A 343 7.03 -23.68 -7.02
N GLU A 344 7.69 -23.53 -8.18
CA GLU A 344 8.32 -24.63 -8.90
C GLU A 344 9.62 -25.10 -8.25
N VAL A 345 10.52 -24.18 -7.90
CA VAL A 345 11.82 -24.54 -7.30
C VAL A 345 11.64 -25.05 -5.87
N GLY A 346 10.78 -24.41 -5.07
CA GLY A 346 10.43 -24.84 -3.71
C GLY A 346 11.58 -24.89 -2.69
N GLU A 347 12.80 -24.50 -3.09
CA GLU A 347 14.04 -24.64 -2.32
C GLU A 347 14.97 -23.44 -2.49
N ARG A 348 16.00 -23.35 -1.62
CA ARG A 348 16.99 -22.25 -1.61
C ARG A 348 17.92 -22.24 -2.84
N MET A 349 18.17 -23.42 -3.41
CA MET A 349 19.04 -23.58 -4.57
C MET A 349 18.34 -24.51 -5.55
N ALA A 350 18.14 -24.01 -6.78
CA ALA A 350 17.66 -24.85 -7.86
C ALA A 350 18.73 -25.87 -8.24
N GLN A 351 18.33 -27.12 -8.48
CA GLN A 351 19.22 -28.09 -9.12
C GLN A 351 19.40 -27.74 -10.60
N PRO A 352 20.58 -28.01 -11.20
CA PRO A 352 20.77 -27.83 -12.64
C PRO A 352 19.69 -28.58 -13.44
N GLY A 353 18.88 -27.86 -14.24
CA GLY A 353 17.80 -28.42 -15.06
C GLY A 353 16.39 -28.38 -14.46
N ALA A 354 16.18 -27.68 -13.34
CA ALA A 354 14.88 -27.58 -12.66
C ALA A 354 13.93 -26.50 -13.22
N LEU A 355 14.29 -25.80 -14.31
CA LEU A 355 13.48 -24.77 -14.96
C LEU A 355 13.47 -24.97 -16.48
#